data_AF-A0A6A5JZV4-F1
#
_entry.id   AF-A0A6A5JZV4-F1
#
_cell.length_a   1.000
_cell.length_b   1.000
_cell.length_c   1.000
_cell.angle_alpha   90.00
_cell.angle_beta   90.00
_cell.angle_gamma   90.00
#
_symmetry.space_group_name_H-M   'P 1'
#
loop_
_entity.id
_entity.type
_entity.pdbx_description
1 polymer ?
#
loop_
_entity_poly.entity_id
_entity_poly.type
_entity_poly.pdbx_seq_one_letter_code
_entity_poly.pdbx_strand_id
1 'polypeptide(L)'
;MDGLSGAASVIAVVDISAKVASLCYQYSVEVEHAKDDIERLRRKVNDTKNVLEKLQQLEQNNPQLSTTRNVVDSLKECYKQLQGLKGHLEPGQGRKAMRRFGIRALKWPFTRKEVEKIVQDIESFQRTFSLALQADQTALVLRVDQKTDRLLLPIAEGASFDSHTEEHNARCLPNTRTELRKTIAEWANNKDG
;
A
#
# COMPACT_ATOMS: atom_id res chain seq x y z
N MET A 1 4.23 -17.01 -25.16
CA MET A 1 4.49 -15.58 -24.91
C MET A 1 4.51 -15.40 -23.41
N ASP A 2 5.69 -15.18 -22.86
CA ASP A 2 5.95 -15.38 -21.44
C ASP A 2 5.15 -14.41 -20.59
N GLY A 3 4.25 -14.96 -19.78
CA GLY A 3 3.48 -14.23 -18.79
C GLY A 3 4.43 -13.82 -17.67
N LEU A 4 5.08 -12.67 -17.81
CA LEU A 4 5.71 -11.99 -16.68
C LEU A 4 4.66 -11.89 -15.57
N SER A 5 4.94 -12.51 -14.44
CA SER A 5 4.11 -12.37 -13.25
C SER A 5 3.98 -10.88 -12.92
N GLY A 6 2.89 -10.50 -12.27
CA GLY A 6 2.69 -9.12 -11.88
C GLY A 6 3.85 -8.56 -11.05
N ALA A 7 4.40 -9.36 -10.14
CA ALA A 7 5.60 -9.02 -9.37
C ALA A 7 6.83 -8.75 -10.24
N ALA A 8 7.08 -9.56 -11.26
CA ALA A 8 8.18 -9.33 -12.20
C ALA A 8 7.98 -8.04 -13.01
N SER A 9 6.73 -7.72 -13.36
CA SER A 9 6.39 -6.48 -14.05
C SER A 9 6.62 -5.25 -13.18
N VAL A 10 6.29 -5.31 -11.88
CA VAL A 10 6.60 -4.24 -10.91
C VAL A 10 8.09 -4.00 -10.81
N ILE A 11 8.88 -5.07 -10.63
CA ILE A 11 10.35 -4.97 -10.52
C ILE A 11 10.94 -4.31 -11.77
N ALA A 12 10.47 -4.70 -12.96
CA ALA A 12 10.92 -4.12 -14.22
C ALA A 12 10.63 -2.61 -14.30
N VAL A 13 9.43 -2.18 -13.87
CA VAL A 13 9.08 -0.75 -13.85
C VAL A 13 9.91 0.02 -12.81
N VAL A 14 10.13 -0.54 -11.61
CA VAL A 14 10.96 0.10 -10.57
C VAL A 14 12.40 0.32 -11.06
N ASP A 15 13.00 -0.70 -11.70
CA ASP A 15 14.37 -0.62 -12.24
C ASP A 15 14.50 0.41 -13.37
N ILE A 16 13.56 0.41 -14.34
CA ILE A 16 13.60 1.37 -15.44
C ILE A 16 13.35 2.80 -14.94
N SER A 17 12.44 3.01 -13.98
CA SER A 17 12.20 4.32 -13.36
C SER A 17 13.46 4.85 -12.66
N ALA A 18 14.18 4.01 -11.92
CA ALA A 18 15.43 4.42 -11.28
C ALA A 18 16.49 4.87 -12.32
N LYS A 19 16.61 4.15 -13.43
CA LYS A 19 17.51 4.50 -14.54
C LYS A 19 17.12 5.83 -15.20
N VAL A 20 15.84 6.02 -15.51
CA VAL A 20 15.32 7.27 -16.08
C VAL A 20 15.55 8.45 -15.12
N ALA A 21 15.26 8.28 -13.83
CA ALA A 21 15.47 9.33 -12.82
C ALA A 21 16.95 9.73 -12.71
N SER A 22 17.87 8.76 -12.80
CA SER A 22 19.31 9.01 -12.85
C SER A 22 19.73 9.78 -14.10
N LEU A 23 19.18 9.45 -15.27
CA LEU A 23 19.46 10.18 -16.51
C LEU A 23 18.94 11.62 -16.42
N CYS A 24 17.71 11.82 -15.92
CA CYS A 24 17.16 13.15 -15.69
C CYS A 24 18.04 13.97 -14.74
N TYR A 25 18.55 13.36 -13.67
CA TYR A 25 19.50 14.04 -12.78
C TYR A 25 20.77 14.51 -13.52
N GLN A 26 21.36 13.66 -14.37
CA GLN A 26 22.53 14.05 -15.17
C GLN A 26 22.23 15.25 -16.08
N TYR A 27 21.08 15.25 -16.77
CA TYR A 27 20.66 16.41 -17.55
C TYR A 27 20.43 17.65 -16.69
N SER A 28 19.90 17.52 -15.46
CA SER A 28 19.66 18.68 -14.58
C SER A 28 20.94 19.40 -14.15
N VAL A 29 22.07 18.68 -14.16
CA VAL A 29 23.41 19.22 -13.85
C VAL A 29 24.04 19.87 -15.08
N GLU A 30 23.82 19.31 -16.27
CA GLU A 30 24.48 19.75 -17.52
C GLU A 30 23.64 20.73 -18.37
N VAL A 31 22.34 20.85 -18.10
CA VAL A 31 21.39 21.66 -18.91
C VAL A 31 20.63 22.65 -18.05
N GLU A 32 21.03 23.92 -18.13
CA GLU A 32 20.42 25.00 -17.37
C GLU A 32 19.01 25.41 -17.88
N HIS A 33 18.85 25.53 -19.20
CA HIS A 33 17.64 26.07 -19.83
C HIS A 33 16.39 25.17 -19.80
N ALA A 34 16.52 23.92 -19.33
CA ALA A 34 15.43 22.95 -19.23
C ALA A 34 15.25 22.38 -17.81
N LYS A 35 15.92 22.98 -16.81
CA LYS A 35 16.04 22.42 -15.46
C LYS A 35 14.69 22.12 -14.79
N ASP A 36 13.72 23.02 -14.95
CA ASP A 36 12.39 22.84 -14.36
C ASP A 36 11.63 21.67 -14.99
N ASP A 37 11.70 21.54 -16.31
CA ASP A 37 11.08 20.43 -17.05
C ASP A 37 11.74 19.09 -16.68
N ILE A 38 13.07 19.08 -16.55
CA ILE A 38 13.84 17.91 -16.14
C ILE A 38 13.46 17.48 -14.72
N GLU A 39 13.41 18.40 -13.77
CA GLU A 39 13.11 18.10 -12.37
C GLU A 39 11.65 17.68 -12.20
N ARG A 40 10.72 18.29 -12.95
CA ARG A 40 9.31 17.86 -12.99
C ARG A 40 9.17 16.41 -13.46
N LEU A 41 9.84 16.06 -14.56
CA LEU A 41 9.85 14.69 -15.07
C LEU A 41 10.48 13.72 -14.08
N ARG A 42 11.65 14.07 -13.53
CA ARG A 42 12.37 13.25 -12.55
C ARG A 42 11.53 12.96 -11.32
N ARG A 43 10.88 13.99 -10.76
CA ARG A 43 10.00 13.85 -9.60
C ARG A 43 8.87 12.87 -9.91
N LYS A 44 8.20 13.05 -11.05
CA LYS A 44 7.08 12.19 -11.42
C LYS A 44 7.51 10.71 -11.61
N VAL A 45 8.66 10.48 -12.23
CA VAL A 45 9.23 9.13 -12.37
C VAL A 45 9.56 8.51 -11.00
N ASN A 46 10.13 9.29 -10.09
CA ASN A 46 10.41 8.84 -8.71
C ASN A 46 9.14 8.56 -7.92
N ASP A 47 8.10 9.38 -8.05
CA ASP A 47 6.81 9.15 -7.38
C ASP A 47 6.21 7.82 -7.81
N THR A 48 6.21 7.53 -9.12
CA THR A 48 5.75 6.24 -9.66
C THR A 48 6.59 5.08 -9.13
N LYS A 49 7.91 5.22 -9.11
CA LYS A 49 8.82 4.23 -8.51
C LYS A 49 8.43 3.94 -7.05
N ASN A 50 8.26 4.98 -6.24
CA ASN A 50 7.97 4.85 -4.82
C ASN A 50 6.61 4.17 -4.56
N VAL A 51 5.59 4.46 -5.38
CA VAL A 51 4.30 3.76 -5.31
C VAL A 51 4.46 2.27 -5.57
N LEU A 52 5.26 1.91 -6.58
CA LEU A 52 5.48 0.52 -6.97
C LEU A 52 6.37 -0.25 -6.00
N GLU A 53 7.36 0.39 -5.37
CA GLU A 53 8.15 -0.21 -4.28
C GLU A 53 7.26 -0.50 -3.06
N LYS A 54 6.37 0.43 -2.70
CA LYS A 54 5.38 0.19 -1.63
C LYS A 54 4.45 -0.98 -1.96
N LEU A 55 3.99 -1.05 -3.22
CA LEU A 55 3.16 -2.15 -3.68
C LEU A 55 3.90 -3.49 -3.56
N GLN A 56 5.15 -3.54 -4.00
CA GLN A 56 5.99 -4.73 -3.88
C GLN A 56 6.16 -5.19 -2.41
N GLN A 57 6.44 -4.26 -1.50
CA GLN A 57 6.59 -4.55 -0.07
C GLN A 57 5.28 -5.08 0.52
N LEU A 58 4.15 -4.49 0.15
CA LEU A 58 2.84 -4.90 0.65
C LEU A 58 2.48 -6.32 0.18
N GLU A 59 2.71 -6.65 -1.10
CA GLU A 59 2.46 -7.98 -1.64
C GLU A 59 3.35 -9.06 -1.03
N GLN A 60 4.62 -8.76 -0.76
CA GLN A 60 5.53 -9.68 -0.07
C GLN A 60 5.04 -10.02 1.34
N ASN A 61 4.51 -9.01 2.05
CA ASN A 61 4.00 -9.19 3.41
C ASN A 61 2.59 -9.76 3.44
N ASN A 62 1.82 -9.62 2.36
CA ASN A 62 0.41 -10.01 2.30
C ASN A 62 0.10 -10.70 0.95
N PRO A 63 0.27 -12.03 0.85
CA PRO A 63 0.03 -12.77 -0.40
C PRO A 63 -1.43 -12.76 -0.87
N GLN A 64 -2.35 -12.18 -0.08
CA GLN A 64 -3.75 -11.96 -0.47
C GLN A 64 -3.98 -10.64 -1.23
N LEU A 65 -2.98 -9.76 -1.32
CA LEU A 65 -3.04 -8.59 -2.19
C LEU A 65 -2.83 -9.07 -3.63
N SER A 66 -3.89 -8.99 -4.43
CA SER A 66 -3.88 -9.36 -5.85
C SER A 66 -3.71 -8.13 -6.75
N THR A 67 -3.17 -7.03 -6.22
CA THR A 67 -3.19 -5.72 -6.85
C THR A 67 -2.44 -5.77 -8.16
N THR A 68 -1.25 -6.39 -8.17
CA THR A 68 -0.46 -6.55 -9.38
C THR A 68 -1.21 -7.23 -10.51
N ARG A 69 -2.06 -8.24 -10.23
CA ARG A 69 -2.80 -8.96 -11.27
C ARG A 69 -3.77 -8.03 -12.02
N ASN A 70 -4.36 -7.09 -11.30
CA ASN A 70 -5.33 -6.15 -11.86
C ASN A 70 -4.68 -5.04 -12.69
N VAL A 71 -3.39 -4.76 -12.46
CA VAL A 71 -2.67 -3.67 -13.14
C VAL A 71 -1.53 -4.14 -14.03
N VAL A 72 -1.40 -5.45 -14.32
CA VAL A 72 -0.30 -6.00 -15.14
C VAL A 72 -0.17 -5.28 -16.48
N ASP A 73 -1.28 -5.02 -17.16
CA ASP A 73 -1.25 -4.38 -18.47
C ASP A 73 -0.84 -2.91 -18.39
N SER A 74 -1.31 -2.19 -17.37
CA SER A 74 -0.84 -0.83 -17.07
C SER A 74 0.65 -0.80 -16.69
N LEU A 75 1.15 -1.80 -15.98
CA LEU A 75 2.58 -1.94 -15.66
C LEU A 75 3.41 -2.16 -16.92
N LYS A 76 2.96 -3.05 -17.82
CA LYS A 76 3.63 -3.30 -19.11
C LYS A 76 3.66 -2.05 -19.98
N GLU A 77 2.57 -1.29 -20.03
CA GLU A 77 2.51 -0.06 -20.81
C GLU A 77 3.39 1.03 -20.20
N CYS A 78 3.36 1.19 -18.87
CA CYS A 78 4.26 2.09 -18.14
C CYS A 78 5.73 1.73 -18.41
N TYR A 79 6.09 0.44 -18.38
CA TYR A 79 7.42 -0.04 -18.72
C TYR A 79 7.82 0.36 -20.15
N LYS A 80 6.97 0.13 -21.15
CA LYS A 80 7.25 0.51 -22.55
C LYS A 80 7.49 2.01 -22.68
N GLN A 81 6.66 2.84 -22.05
CA GLN A 81 6.83 4.29 -22.10
C GLN A 81 8.13 4.74 -21.44
N LEU A 82 8.46 4.22 -20.25
CA LEU A 82 9.70 4.53 -19.55
C LEU A 82 10.93 4.01 -20.32
N GLN A 83 10.82 2.87 -21.00
CA GLN A 83 11.85 2.33 -21.87
C GLN A 83 12.08 3.23 -23.09
N GLY A 84 11.02 3.73 -23.71
CA GLY A 84 11.10 4.72 -24.78
C GLY A 84 11.77 6.00 -24.30
N LEU A 85 11.32 6.54 -23.16
CA LEU A 85 11.89 7.72 -22.51
C LEU A 85 13.39 7.54 -22.23
N LYS A 86 13.78 6.39 -21.67
CA LYS A 86 15.19 6.04 -21.46
C LYS A 86 15.97 6.08 -22.78
N GLY A 87 15.44 5.49 -23.86
CA GLY A 87 16.10 5.48 -25.17
C GLY A 87 16.36 6.88 -25.73
N HIS A 88 15.45 7.82 -25.52
CA HIS A 88 15.64 9.23 -25.91
C HIS A 88 16.64 9.97 -25.01
N LEU A 89 16.67 9.65 -23.72
CA LEU A 89 17.59 10.25 -22.75
C LEU A 89 19.03 9.71 -22.89
N GLU A 90 19.19 8.45 -23.30
CA GLU A 90 20.49 7.82 -23.44
C GLU A 90 21.32 8.48 -24.55
N PRO A 91 22.56 8.88 -24.26
CA PRO A 91 23.47 9.35 -25.30
C PRO A 91 23.82 8.17 -26.22
N GLY A 92 23.44 8.25 -27.51
CA GLY A 92 23.71 7.20 -28.50
C GLY A 92 25.20 6.81 -28.57
N GLN A 93 25.51 5.65 -29.17
CA GLN A 93 26.88 5.08 -29.23
C GLN A 93 27.95 6.08 -29.72
N GLY A 94 27.61 6.99 -30.64
CA GLY A 94 28.52 8.07 -31.09
C GLY A 94 28.92 9.08 -30.01
N ARG A 95 28.07 9.31 -28.99
CA ARG A 95 28.39 10.19 -27.85
C ARG A 95 29.32 9.53 -26.83
N LYS A 96 29.34 8.19 -26.71
CA LYS A 96 30.37 7.48 -25.92
C LYS A 96 31.77 7.67 -26.52
N ALA A 97 31.86 7.76 -27.84
CA ALA A 97 33.10 8.12 -28.54
C ALA A 97 33.45 9.61 -28.33
N MET A 98 32.49 10.54 -28.40
CA MET A 98 32.72 11.98 -28.12
C MET A 98 33.08 12.29 -26.66
N ARG A 99 32.71 11.45 -25.68
CA ARG A 99 33.19 11.58 -24.29
C ARG A 99 34.73 11.49 -24.19
N ARG A 100 35.42 10.84 -25.14
CA ARG A 100 36.90 10.86 -25.22
C ARG A 100 37.45 12.21 -25.69
N PHE A 101 36.64 13.03 -26.36
CA PHE A 101 37.05 14.29 -27.00
C PHE A 101 36.61 15.55 -26.23
N GLY A 102 36.11 15.41 -25.00
CA GLY A 102 35.91 16.56 -24.10
C GLY A 102 34.73 17.50 -24.41
N ILE A 103 33.90 17.21 -25.42
CA ILE A 103 32.69 17.99 -25.71
C ILE A 103 31.59 17.57 -24.73
N ARG A 104 31.33 18.43 -23.76
CA ARG A 104 30.67 18.11 -22.48
C ARG A 104 29.28 18.75 -22.31
N ALA A 105 28.51 18.88 -23.38
CA ALA A 105 27.16 19.44 -23.30
C ALA A 105 26.13 18.42 -23.76
N LEU A 106 25.46 17.76 -22.80
CA LEU A 106 24.22 17.07 -23.07
C LEU A 106 23.20 18.07 -23.63
N LYS A 107 22.67 17.81 -24.83
CA LYS A 107 21.52 18.56 -25.36
C LYS A 107 20.25 17.86 -24.91
N TRP A 108 19.38 18.58 -24.19
CA TRP A 108 18.06 18.08 -23.79
C TRP A 108 17.25 17.68 -25.04
N PRO A 109 16.73 16.44 -25.11
CA PRO A 109 16.13 15.92 -26.34
C PRO A 109 14.64 16.25 -26.50
N PHE A 110 14.01 16.90 -25.52
CA PHE A 110 12.57 17.15 -25.51
C PHE A 110 12.24 18.64 -25.53
N THR A 111 11.11 18.96 -26.12
CA THR A 111 10.41 20.22 -25.95
C THR A 111 9.59 20.21 -24.66
N ARG A 112 9.26 21.39 -24.13
CA ARG A 112 8.38 21.52 -22.96
C ARG A 112 7.03 20.80 -23.12
N LYS A 113 6.44 20.87 -24.32
CA LYS A 113 5.17 20.19 -24.63
C LYS A 113 5.28 18.67 -24.56
N GLU A 114 6.39 18.12 -25.06
CA GLU A 114 6.65 16.68 -24.98
C GLU A 114 6.85 16.25 -23.53
N VAL A 115 7.62 17.02 -22.74
CA VAL A 115 7.79 16.75 -21.30
C VAL A 115 6.45 16.77 -20.57
N GLU A 116 5.60 17.75 -20.85
CA GLU A 116 4.29 17.84 -20.23
C GLU A 116 3.41 16.62 -20.55
N LYS A 117 3.39 16.18 -21.80
CA LYS A 117 2.68 14.96 -22.20
C LYS A 117 3.22 13.73 -21.47
N ILE A 118 4.54 13.55 -21.45
CA ILE A 118 5.18 12.42 -20.75
C ILE A 118 4.82 12.43 -19.26
N VAL A 119 4.86 13.59 -18.62
CA VAL A 119 4.49 13.72 -17.19
C VAL A 119 3.02 13.35 -16.96
N GLN A 120 2.11 13.78 -17.84
CA GLN A 120 0.69 13.42 -17.76
C GLN A 120 0.47 11.91 -17.94
N ASP A 121 1.16 11.29 -18.90
CA ASP A 121 1.06 9.86 -19.15
C ASP A 121 1.57 9.04 -17.93
N ILE A 122 2.70 9.42 -17.35
CA ILE A 122 3.25 8.79 -16.14
C ILE A 122 2.30 8.99 -14.94
N GLU A 123 1.73 10.18 -14.80
CA GLU A 123 0.78 10.48 -13.73
C GLU A 123 -0.50 9.65 -13.85
N SER A 124 -0.97 9.39 -15.07
CA SER A 124 -2.11 8.49 -15.31
C SER A 124 -1.82 7.08 -14.77
N PHE A 125 -0.64 6.51 -15.06
CA PHE A 125 -0.26 5.21 -14.50
C PHE A 125 -0.18 5.22 -12.98
N GLN A 126 0.45 6.26 -12.40
CA GLN A 126 0.55 6.41 -10.95
C GLN A 126 -0.84 6.41 -10.28
N ARG A 127 -1.82 7.12 -10.88
CA ARG A 127 -3.21 7.12 -10.40
C ARG A 127 -3.84 5.73 -10.50
N THR A 128 -3.68 5.05 -11.63
CA THR A 128 -4.18 3.66 -11.81
C THR A 128 -3.62 2.71 -10.76
N PHE A 129 -2.30 2.74 -10.51
CA PHE A 129 -1.67 1.89 -9.48
C PHE A 129 -2.18 2.22 -8.07
N SER A 130 -2.34 3.51 -7.77
CA SER A 130 -2.83 3.97 -6.46
C SER A 130 -4.28 3.56 -6.22
N LEU A 131 -5.14 3.68 -7.23
CA LEU A 131 -6.55 3.28 -7.17
C LEU A 131 -6.69 1.76 -7.00
N ALA A 132 -5.92 0.97 -7.75
CA ALA A 132 -5.92 -0.48 -7.61
C ALA A 132 -5.49 -0.90 -6.20
N LEU A 133 -4.45 -0.27 -5.65
CA LEU A 133 -3.99 -0.54 -4.30
C LEU A 133 -5.07 -0.19 -3.25
N GLN A 134 -5.74 0.94 -3.41
CA GLN A 134 -6.83 1.34 -2.51
C GLN A 134 -8.02 0.38 -2.57
N ALA A 135 -8.37 -0.12 -3.76
CA ALA A 135 -9.44 -1.11 -3.91
C ALA A 135 -9.11 -2.42 -3.18
N ASP A 136 -7.88 -2.91 -3.30
CA ASP A 136 -7.40 -4.11 -2.61
C ASP A 136 -7.32 -3.93 -1.08
N GLN A 137 -6.86 -2.76 -0.62
CA GLN A 137 -6.87 -2.41 0.80
C GLN A 137 -8.30 -2.37 1.35
N THR A 138 -9.25 -1.80 0.60
CA THR A 138 -10.67 -1.78 0.97
C THR A 138 -11.22 -3.21 1.08
N ALA A 139 -10.87 -4.10 0.14
CA ALA A 139 -11.26 -5.51 0.21
C ALA A 139 -10.70 -6.23 1.46
N LEU A 140 -9.47 -5.90 1.88
CA LEU A 140 -8.89 -6.42 3.13
C LEU A 140 -9.64 -5.89 4.37
N VAL A 141 -9.96 -4.59 4.40
CA VAL A 141 -10.71 -3.98 5.51
C VAL A 141 -12.08 -4.63 5.66
N LEU A 142 -12.80 -4.85 4.55
CA LEU A 142 -14.09 -5.56 4.56
C LEU A 142 -13.97 -7.01 5.09
N ARG A 143 -12.86 -7.70 4.81
CA ARG A 143 -12.61 -9.04 5.37
C ARG A 143 -12.32 -9.00 6.87
N VAL A 144 -11.67 -7.96 7.37
CA VAL A 144 -11.44 -7.77 8.81
C VAL A 144 -12.77 -7.51 9.51
N ASP A 145 -13.59 -6.63 8.96
CA ASP A 145 -14.93 -6.30 9.47
C ASP A 145 -15.82 -7.55 9.62
N GLN A 146 -15.88 -8.38 8.57
CA GLN A 146 -16.59 -9.67 8.61
C GLN A 146 -16.04 -10.64 9.67
N LYS A 147 -14.73 -10.61 9.95
CA LYS A 147 -14.14 -11.46 11.00
C LYS A 147 -14.44 -10.91 12.38
N THR A 148 -14.43 -9.59 12.58
CA THR A 148 -14.77 -8.97 13.85
C THR A 148 -16.24 -9.19 14.20
N ASP A 149 -17.15 -9.12 13.23
CA ASP A 149 -18.57 -9.45 13.44
C ASP A 149 -18.75 -10.90 13.90
N ARG A 150 -17.94 -11.84 13.38
CA ARG A 150 -17.96 -13.24 13.84
C ARG A 150 -17.38 -13.43 15.25
N LEU A 151 -16.52 -12.51 15.70
CA LEU A 151 -15.94 -12.54 17.05
C LEU A 151 -16.87 -11.93 18.10
N LEU A 152 -17.90 -11.18 17.69
CA LEU A 152 -18.99 -10.79 18.58
C LEU A 152 -19.80 -12.04 18.93
N LEU A 153 -19.28 -12.82 19.87
CA LEU A 153 -19.99 -13.95 20.43
C LEU A 153 -21.20 -13.40 21.21
N PRO A 154 -22.42 -13.90 20.93
CA PRO A 154 -23.55 -13.57 21.77
C PRO A 154 -23.23 -13.97 23.21
N ILE A 155 -23.55 -13.09 24.16
CA ILE A 155 -23.48 -13.42 25.58
C ILE A 155 -24.37 -14.64 25.77
N ALA A 156 -23.77 -15.76 26.23
CA ALA A 156 -24.53 -16.97 26.48
C ALA A 156 -25.65 -16.67 27.49
N GLU A 157 -26.84 -17.20 27.25
CA GLU A 157 -27.98 -17.00 28.14
C GLU A 157 -27.61 -17.46 29.56
N GLY A 158 -27.69 -16.54 30.53
CA GLY A 158 -27.26 -16.77 31.93
C GLY A 158 -25.80 -16.43 32.26
N ALA A 159 -24.95 -16.07 31.30
CA ALA A 159 -23.57 -15.65 31.57
C ALA A 159 -23.44 -14.29 32.29
N SER A 160 -24.53 -13.54 32.40
CA SER A 160 -24.62 -12.29 33.18
C SER A 160 -24.99 -12.50 34.65
N PHE A 161 -25.22 -13.74 35.09
CA PHE A 161 -25.82 -14.05 36.41
C PHE A 161 -25.04 -13.48 37.62
N ASP A 162 -23.76 -13.15 37.47
CA ASP A 162 -22.95 -12.47 38.49
C ASP A 162 -22.14 -11.27 37.93
N SER A 163 -22.55 -10.69 36.79
CA SER A 163 -21.87 -9.51 36.26
C SER A 163 -22.25 -8.27 37.09
N HIS A 164 -21.29 -7.34 37.27
CA HIS A 164 -21.56 -6.06 37.93
C HIS A 164 -22.75 -5.31 37.31
N THR A 165 -23.03 -5.50 36.02
CA THR A 165 -24.19 -4.92 35.34
C THR A 165 -25.55 -5.46 35.84
N GLU A 166 -25.57 -6.66 36.44
CA GLU A 166 -26.76 -7.29 37.01
C GLU A 166 -26.79 -7.21 38.56
N GLU A 167 -25.85 -6.49 39.18
CA GLU A 167 -25.75 -6.38 40.64
C GLU A 167 -27.05 -5.85 41.28
N HIS A 168 -27.76 -4.95 40.59
CA HIS A 168 -29.03 -4.40 41.05
C HIS A 168 -30.26 -5.29 40.74
N ASN A 169 -30.08 -6.33 39.92
CA ASN A 169 -31.12 -7.29 39.55
C ASN A 169 -31.02 -8.62 40.30
N ALA A 170 -30.07 -8.73 41.25
CA ALA A 170 -29.92 -9.91 42.10
C ALA A 170 -31.21 -10.17 42.91
N ARG A 171 -32.08 -11.03 42.37
CA ARG A 171 -33.25 -11.54 43.05
C ARG A 171 -32.91 -12.92 43.60
N CYS A 172 -32.96 -13.08 44.92
CA CYS A 172 -32.95 -14.41 45.51
C CYS A 172 -34.13 -15.21 44.93
N LEU A 173 -33.90 -16.49 44.61
CA LEU A 173 -35.00 -17.41 44.32
C LEU A 173 -36.01 -17.38 45.49
N PRO A 174 -37.32 -17.55 45.21
CA PRO A 174 -38.36 -17.56 46.24
C PRO A 174 -37.98 -18.53 47.37
N ASN A 175 -38.16 -18.09 48.61
CA ASN A 175 -37.87 -18.83 49.85
C ASN A 175 -36.40 -19.09 50.19
N THR A 176 -35.45 -18.95 49.27
CA THR A 176 -34.02 -19.18 49.56
C THR A 176 -33.47 -18.23 50.63
N ARG A 177 -33.89 -16.96 50.61
CA ARG A 177 -33.51 -15.99 51.66
C ARG A 177 -34.07 -16.39 53.03
N THR A 178 -35.29 -16.91 53.07
CA THR A 178 -35.95 -17.32 54.31
C THR A 178 -35.27 -18.55 54.89
N GLU A 179 -34.94 -19.53 54.05
CA GLU A 179 -34.21 -20.74 54.43
C GLU A 179 -32.81 -20.41 54.94
N LEU A 180 -32.01 -19.64 54.19
CA LEU A 180 -30.67 -19.23 54.62
C LEU A 180 -30.69 -18.50 55.97
N ARG A 181 -31.65 -17.59 56.19
CA ARG A 181 -31.80 -16.91 57.48
C ARG A 181 -32.14 -17.87 58.61
N LYS A 182 -32.99 -18.87 58.35
CA LYS A 182 -33.33 -19.90 59.33
C LYS A 182 -32.10 -20.73 59.69
N THR A 183 -31.35 -21.20 58.69
CA THR A 183 -30.11 -21.96 58.88
C THR A 183 -29.07 -21.18 59.67
N ILE A 184 -28.86 -19.90 59.32
CA ILE A 184 -27.92 -19.02 60.07
C ILE A 184 -28.38 -18.85 61.52
N ALA A 185 -29.68 -18.68 61.77
CA ALA A 185 -30.21 -18.56 63.13
C ALA A 185 -30.07 -19.86 63.93
N GLU A 186 -30.26 -21.01 63.29
CA GLU A 186 -30.03 -22.32 63.92
C GLU A 186 -28.55 -22.51 64.28
N TRP A 187 -27.62 -22.16 63.38
CA TRP A 187 -26.19 -22.19 63.65
C TRP A 187 -25.78 -21.24 64.78
N ALA A 188 -26.23 -19.99 64.75
CA ALA A 188 -25.88 -19.00 65.77
C ALA A 188 -26.39 -19.36 67.17
N ASN A 189 -27.50 -20.11 67.25
CA ASN A 189 -28.10 -20.54 68.50
C ASN A 189 -27.65 -21.95 68.94
N ASN A 190 -26.97 -22.69 68.08
CA ASN A 190 -26.37 -23.96 68.45
C ASN A 190 -25.12 -23.70 69.30
N LYS A 191 -25.14 -24.11 70.57
CA LYS A 191 -24.05 -23.88 71.53
C LYS A 191 -22.93 -24.91 71.44
N ASP A 192 -23.08 -25.92 70.59
CA ASP A 192 -22.16 -27.05 70.53
C ASP A 192 -21.14 -26.99 69.37
N GLY A 193 -21.18 -25.96 68.51
CA GLY A 193 -20.21 -25.76 67.43
C GLY A 193 -20.25 -26.84 66.36
#